data_AF-A0A2W6C7L2-F1
#
_entry.id   AF-A0A2W6C7L2-F1
#
_cell.length_a   1.000
_cell.length_b   1.000
_cell.length_c   1.000
_cell.angle_alpha   90.00
_cell.angle_beta   90.00
_cell.angle_gamma   90.00
#
_symmetry.space_group_name_H-M   'P 1'
#
loop_
_entity.id
_entity.type
_entity.pdbx_description
1 polymer ?
#
loop_
_entity_poly.entity_id
_entity_poly.type
_entity_poly.pdbx_seq_one_letter_code
_entity_poly.pdbx_strand_id
1 'polypeptide(L)'
;MAKRVVLAYSGGLDTSVAVRWMGEEMGLEVIAVAADVGQGGDWEAIRQRALAAGAVEAQVVDCREEFARDFVAPALSANARYEGKYPLVSALSRPIIVKHLVAAARAHGAGAVAHG
;
A
#
# COMPACT_ATOMS: atom_id res chain seq x y z
N MET A 1 -23.01 4.42 10.77
CA MET A 1 -21.62 4.17 11.18
C MET A 1 -20.78 4.12 9.92
N ALA A 2 -19.96 5.14 9.64
CA ALA A 2 -19.00 5.03 8.55
C ALA A 2 -17.90 4.06 9.01
N LYS A 3 -17.79 2.89 8.35
CA LYS A 3 -16.71 1.94 8.63
C LYS A 3 -15.54 2.31 7.72
N ARG A 4 -14.46 2.85 8.28
CA ARG A 4 -13.24 3.18 7.53
C ARG A 4 -12.59 1.94 6.95
N VAL A 5 -12.02 2.08 5.77
CA VAL A 5 -11.19 1.08 5.10
C VAL A 5 -9.84 1.68 4.72
N VAL A 6 -8.76 0.96 4.97
CA VAL A 6 -7.43 1.31 4.48
C VAL A 6 -7.16 0.56 3.18
N LEU A 7 -6.96 1.29 2.09
CA LEU A 7 -6.67 0.73 0.78
C LEU A 7 -5.17 0.77 0.49
N ALA A 8 -4.60 -0.37 0.10
CA ALA A 8 -3.31 -0.44 -0.56
C ALA A 8 -3.42 0.24 -1.94
N TYR A 9 -2.90 1.46 -2.04
CA TYR A 9 -3.13 2.34 -3.18
C TYR A 9 -1.87 2.46 -4.03
N SER A 10 -1.94 2.01 -5.29
CA SER A 10 -0.80 2.06 -6.22
C SER A 10 -0.77 3.35 -7.04
N GLY A 11 -1.85 4.13 -7.03
CA GLY A 11 -2.05 5.23 -7.97
C GLY A 11 -2.52 4.79 -9.36
N GLY A 12 -2.64 3.49 -9.61
CA GLY A 12 -3.16 2.96 -10.87
C GLY A 12 -4.66 3.22 -11.04
N LEU A 13 -5.16 2.96 -12.26
CA LEU A 13 -6.58 3.09 -12.61
C LEU A 13 -7.46 2.33 -11.64
N ASP A 14 -7.19 1.03 -11.46
CA ASP A 14 -8.04 0.12 -10.69
C ASP A 14 -8.20 0.57 -9.23
N THR A 15 -7.09 0.91 -8.55
CA THR A 15 -7.15 1.39 -7.17
C THR A 15 -7.76 2.79 -7.06
N SER A 16 -7.67 3.63 -8.09
CA SER A 16 -8.34 4.95 -8.13
C SER A 16 -9.85 4.80 -8.26
N VAL A 17 -10.30 3.90 -9.14
CA VAL A 17 -11.72 3.55 -9.28
C VAL A 17 -12.23 2.89 -8.01
N ALA A 18 -11.44 2.02 -7.37
CA ALA A 18 -11.81 1.37 -6.11
C ALA A 18 -12.06 2.37 -4.98
N VAL A 19 -11.27 3.45 -4.86
CA VAL A 19 -11.53 4.52 -3.90
C VAL A 19 -12.93 5.09 -4.10
N ARG A 20 -13.25 5.49 -5.33
CA ARG A 20 -14.55 6.09 -5.68
C ARG A 20 -15.69 5.10 -5.43
N TRP A 21 -15.54 3.88 -5.90
CA TRP A 21 -16.54 2.82 -5.79
C TRP A 21 -16.85 2.45 -4.33
N MET A 22 -15.83 2.30 -3.47
CA MET A 22 -16.05 2.04 -2.04
C MET A 22 -16.74 3.22 -1.33
N GLY A 23 -16.46 4.45 -1.76
CA GLY A 23 -17.15 5.64 -1.25
C GLY A 23 -18.62 5.67 -1.66
N GLU A 24 -18.91 5.52 -2.95
CA GLU A 24 -20.26 5.67 -3.51
C GLU A 24 -21.17 4.46 -3.26
N GLU A 25 -20.69 3.25 -3.53
CA GLU A 25 -21.50 2.03 -3.49
C GLU A 25 -21.57 1.40 -2.11
N MET A 26 -20.55 1.62 -1.27
CA MET A 26 -20.47 1.01 0.06
C MET A 26 -20.56 2.03 1.21
N GLY A 27 -20.52 3.34 0.92
CA GLY A 27 -20.56 4.39 1.94
C GLY A 27 -19.37 4.37 2.91
N LEU A 28 -18.20 3.91 2.44
CA LEU A 28 -16.99 3.79 3.27
C LEU A 28 -16.14 5.06 3.19
N GLU A 29 -15.53 5.43 4.32
CA GLU A 29 -14.43 6.39 4.34
C GLU A 29 -13.13 5.67 3.97
N VAL A 30 -12.55 6.02 2.82
CA VAL A 30 -11.35 5.36 2.29
C VAL A 30 -10.10 6.15 2.67
N ILE A 31 -9.15 5.45 3.29
CA ILE A 31 -7.81 5.95 3.59
C ILE A 31 -6.84 5.26 2.62
N ALA A 32 -6.30 6.01 1.68
CA ALA A 32 -5.36 5.49 0.70
C ALA A 32 -3.94 5.48 1.27
N VAL A 33 -3.26 4.34 1.21
CA VAL A 33 -1.87 4.20 1.65
C VAL A 33 -1.03 3.69 0.48
N ALA A 34 -0.11 4.53 0.02
CA ALA A 34 0.93 4.17 -0.92
C ALA A 34 2.25 3.92 -0.17
N ALA A 35 2.94 2.85 -0.51
CA ALA A 35 4.26 2.53 0.05
C ALA A 35 5.33 2.71 -1.04
N ASP A 36 6.30 3.59 -0.81
CA ASP A 36 7.49 3.73 -1.64
C ASP A 36 8.51 2.66 -1.22
N VAL A 37 8.62 1.61 -2.04
CA VAL A 37 9.61 0.54 -1.91
C VAL A 37 10.72 0.67 -2.97
N GLY A 38 10.87 1.86 -3.57
CA GLY A 38 11.89 2.15 -4.57
C GLY A 38 11.44 1.97 -6.02
N GLN A 39 10.14 1.84 -6.29
CA GLN A 39 9.60 1.69 -7.64
C GLN A 39 9.70 2.97 -8.51
N GLY A 40 9.97 4.12 -7.87
CA GLY A 40 9.96 5.43 -8.52
C GLY A 40 8.54 5.93 -8.81
N GLY A 41 8.40 7.24 -9.01
CA GLY A 41 7.11 7.87 -9.31
C GLY A 41 6.98 9.26 -8.71
N ASP A 42 5.92 9.95 -9.11
CA ASP A 42 5.51 11.22 -8.52
C ASP A 42 4.54 10.94 -7.36
N TRP A 43 5.10 10.90 -6.15
CA TRP A 43 4.36 10.61 -4.92
C TRP A 43 3.31 11.64 -4.58
N GLU A 44 3.56 12.91 -4.92
CA GLU A 44 2.59 13.97 -4.69
C GLU A 44 1.42 13.82 -5.68
N ALA A 45 1.69 13.54 -6.95
CA ALA A 45 0.63 13.26 -7.91
C ALA A 45 -0.20 12.03 -7.54
N ILE A 46 0.43 10.96 -7.00
CA ILE A 46 -0.28 9.78 -6.50
C ILE A 46 -1.19 10.16 -5.33
N ARG A 47 -0.67 10.90 -4.35
CA ARG A 47 -1.44 11.39 -3.21
C ARG A 47 -2.64 12.23 -3.65
N GLN A 48 -2.41 13.21 -4.52
CA GLN A 48 -3.47 14.07 -5.05
C GLN A 48 -4.51 13.29 -5.84
N ARG A 49 -4.10 12.27 -6.60
CA ARG A 49 -5.03 11.40 -7.33
C ARG A 49 -5.95 10.62 -6.39
N ALA A 50 -5.45 10.12 -5.26
CA ALA A 50 -6.29 9.44 -4.27
C ALA A 50 -7.34 10.37 -3.68
N LEU A 51 -6.93 11.59 -3.30
CA LEU A 51 -7.84 12.60 -2.76
C LEU A 51 -8.89 13.01 -3.80
N ALA A 52 -8.48 13.25 -5.05
CA ALA A 52 -9.38 13.56 -6.15
C ALA A 52 -10.38 12.41 -6.46
N ALA A 53 -9.96 11.16 -6.24
CA ALA A 53 -10.84 9.99 -6.37
C ALA A 53 -11.86 9.85 -5.24
N GLY A 54 -11.70 10.58 -4.12
CA GLY A 54 -12.64 10.58 -3.00
C GLY A 54 -12.10 9.99 -1.69
N ALA A 55 -10.80 9.72 -1.59
CA ALA A 55 -10.21 9.30 -0.32
C ALA A 55 -10.30 10.43 0.71
N VAL A 56 -10.67 10.10 1.96
CA VAL A 56 -10.71 11.09 3.06
C VAL A 56 -9.31 11.43 3.56
N GLU A 57 -8.35 10.53 3.31
CA GLU A 57 -6.94 10.73 3.60
C GLU A 57 -6.08 9.93 2.61
N ALA A 58 -4.91 10.46 2.28
CA ALA A 58 -3.93 9.81 1.42
C ALA A 58 -2.53 9.93 2.03
N GLN A 59 -1.90 8.80 2.29
CA GLN A 59 -0.57 8.69 2.90
C GLN A 59 0.41 8.08 1.90
N VAL A 60 1.62 8.64 1.87
CA VAL A 60 2.76 8.02 1.20
C VAL A 60 3.80 7.69 2.26
N VAL A 61 4.16 6.43 2.37
CA VAL A 61 5.13 5.94 3.36
C VAL A 61 6.43 5.59 2.65
N ASP A 62 7.52 6.28 3.01
CA ASP A 62 8.86 5.93 2.54
C ASP A 62 9.34 4.67 3.27
N CYS A 63 9.35 3.56 2.53
CA CYS A 63 9.70 2.24 3.05
C CYS A 63 11.09 1.79 2.57
N ARG A 64 11.85 2.60 1.84
CA ARG A 64 13.04 2.13 1.09
C ARG A 64 14.12 1.57 2.01
N GLU A 65 14.49 2.31 3.04
CA GLU A 65 15.50 1.88 4.02
C GLU A 65 15.05 0.66 4.81
N GLU A 66 13.79 0.65 5.24
CA GLU A 66 13.21 -0.49 5.95
C GLU A 66 13.13 -1.74 5.06
N PHE A 67 12.74 -1.57 3.80
CA PHE A 67 12.65 -2.64 2.82
C PHE A 67 14.03 -3.26 2.56
N ALA A 68 15.05 -2.42 2.37
CA ALA A 68 16.42 -2.88 2.16
C ALA A 68 16.95 -3.65 3.36
N ARG A 69 16.82 -3.08 4.56
CA ARG A 69 17.37 -3.64 5.80
C ARG A 69 16.64 -4.91 6.27
N ASP A 70 15.31 -4.87 6.29
CA ASP A 70 14.51 -5.88 7.00
C ASP A 70 13.97 -6.98 6.07
N PHE A 71 14.02 -6.80 4.74
CA PHE A 71 13.50 -7.77 3.77
C PHE A 71 14.54 -8.18 2.72
N VAL A 72 15.21 -7.22 2.07
CA VAL A 72 16.21 -7.52 1.04
C VAL A 72 17.46 -8.15 1.64
N ALA A 73 18.03 -7.58 2.71
CA ALA A 73 19.27 -8.11 3.30
C ALA A 73 19.13 -9.53 3.86
N PRO A 74 18.03 -9.91 4.55
CA PRO A 74 17.79 -11.29 4.93
C PRO A 74 17.65 -12.25 3.75
N ALA A 75 16.92 -11.85 2.70
CA ALA A 75 16.76 -12.66 1.49
C ALA A 75 18.11 -12.89 0.78
N LEU A 76 18.95 -11.85 0.72
CA LEU A 76 20.31 -11.94 0.19
C LEU A 76 21.17 -12.89 1.02
N SER A 77 21.15 -12.76 2.35
CA SER A 77 21.92 -13.61 3.27
C SER A 77 21.53 -15.09 3.16
N ALA A 78 20.26 -15.37 2.86
CA ALA A 78 19.75 -16.73 2.65
C ALA A 78 20.03 -17.27 1.23
N ASN A 79 20.63 -16.49 0.34
CA ASN A 79 20.70 -16.78 -1.09
C ASN A 79 19.32 -17.16 -1.66
N ALA A 80 18.28 -16.45 -1.23
CA ALA A 80 16.89 -16.82 -1.51
C ALA A 80 16.61 -16.83 -3.01
N ARG A 81 16.25 -18.01 -3.53
CA ARG A 81 15.89 -18.23 -4.93
C ARG A 81 14.71 -19.19 -5.02
N TYR A 82 13.57 -18.67 -5.42
CA TYR A 82 12.43 -19.50 -5.78
C TYR A 82 12.74 -20.27 -7.07
N GLU A 83 12.48 -21.58 -7.05
CA GLU A 83 12.78 -22.51 -8.15
C GLU A 83 14.24 -22.42 -8.65
N GLY A 84 15.17 -22.11 -7.74
CA GLY A 84 16.60 -21.97 -8.04
C GLY A 84 16.97 -20.77 -8.92
N LYS A 85 16.01 -19.92 -9.30
CA LYS A 85 16.21 -18.84 -10.28
C LYS A 85 15.74 -17.47 -9.80
N TYR A 86 14.52 -17.39 -9.27
CA TYR A 86 13.85 -16.10 -9.04
C TYR A 86 14.13 -15.53 -7.65
N PRO A 87 14.73 -14.33 -7.51
CA PRO A 87 15.13 -13.78 -6.21
C PRO A 87 13.98 -13.07 -5.47
N LEU A 88 12.76 -13.60 -5.57
CA LEU A 88 11.59 -13.16 -4.79
C LEU A 88 11.21 -11.67 -4.95
N VAL A 89 11.58 -11.00 -6.05
CA VAL A 89 11.45 -9.54 -6.27
C VAL A 89 10.10 -8.98 -5.78
N SER A 90 9.00 -9.54 -6.29
CA SER A 90 7.64 -9.10 -5.93
C SER A 90 7.19 -9.62 -4.58
N ALA A 91 7.70 -10.78 -4.14
CA ALA A 91 7.25 -11.39 -2.90
C ALA A 91 7.77 -10.63 -1.68
N LEU A 92 9.01 -10.11 -1.75
CA LEU A 92 9.65 -9.41 -0.63
C LEU A 92 8.95 -8.12 -0.23
N SER A 93 8.32 -7.39 -1.17
CA SER A 93 7.67 -6.11 -0.87
C SER A 93 6.30 -6.26 -0.21
N ARG A 94 5.63 -7.41 -0.33
CA ARG A 94 4.25 -7.56 0.16
C ARG A 94 4.15 -7.49 1.69
N PRO A 95 5.03 -8.14 2.46
CA PRO A 95 4.98 -8.06 3.92
C PRO A 95 5.19 -6.65 4.47
N ILE A 96 6.08 -5.84 3.89
CA ILE A 96 6.28 -4.45 4.33
C ILE A 96 5.07 -3.57 4.01
N ILE A 97 4.45 -3.75 2.85
CA ILE A 97 3.19 -3.07 2.51
C ILE A 97 2.11 -3.42 3.54
N VAL A 98 1.93 -4.72 3.84
CA VAL A 98 0.96 -5.19 4.85
C VAL A 98 1.22 -4.57 6.23
N LYS A 99 2.49 -4.50 6.65
CA LYS A 99 2.86 -3.87 7.93
C LYS A 99 2.34 -2.44 8.03
N HIS A 100 2.54 -1.64 6.97
CA HIS A 100 2.11 -0.24 6.94
C HIS A 100 0.59 -0.08 6.78
N LEU A 101 -0.09 -0.97 6.05
CA LEU A 101 -1.56 -0.99 6.00
C LEU A 101 -2.17 -1.27 7.38
N VAL A 102 -1.65 -2.24 8.12
CA VAL A 102 -2.13 -2.58 9.46
C VAL A 102 -1.84 -1.46 10.45
N ALA A 103 -0.67 -0.80 10.34
CA ALA A 103 -0.35 0.37 11.15
C ALA A 103 -1.32 1.53 10.90
N ALA A 104 -1.59 1.86 9.63
CA ALA A 104 -2.56 2.89 9.25
C ALA A 104 -3.98 2.52 9.72
N ALA A 105 -4.39 1.26 9.58
CA ALA A 105 -5.71 0.81 10.02
C ALA A 105 -5.90 1.00 11.53
N ARG A 106 -4.87 0.69 12.33
CA ARG A 106 -4.89 0.92 13.78
C ARG A 106 -4.91 2.42 14.11
N ALA A 107 -4.07 3.22 13.45
CA ALA A 107 -3.98 4.66 13.68
C ALA A 107 -5.31 5.38 13.40
N HIS A 108 -6.06 4.91 12.40
CA HIS A 108 -7.29 5.53 11.95
C HIS A 108 -8.58 4.88 12.45
N GLY A 109 -8.46 3.82 13.25
CA GLY A 109 -9.61 3.04 13.71
C GLY A 109 -10.40 2.39 12.56
N ALA A 110 -9.71 1.96 11.50
CA ALA A 110 -10.32 1.29 10.36
C ALA A 110 -10.71 -0.15 10.71
N GLY A 111 -11.91 -0.55 10.29
CA GLY A 111 -12.44 -1.90 10.53
C GLY A 111 -12.03 -2.92 9.46
N ALA A 112 -11.42 -2.46 8.36
CA ALA A 112 -11.03 -3.30 7.23
C ALA A 112 -9.79 -2.75 6.52
N VAL A 113 -9.12 -3.63 5.80
CA VAL A 113 -8.11 -3.32 4.78
C VAL A 113 -8.59 -3.82 3.42
N ALA A 114 -8.18 -3.15 2.35
CA ALA A 114 -8.46 -3.52 0.97
C ALA A 114 -7.19 -3.48 0.11
N HIS A 115 -7.17 -4.22 -0.98
CA HIS A 115 -6.14 -4.17 -2.00
C HIS A 115 -6.78 -4.33 -3.39
N GLY A 116 -6.09 -3.88 -4.44
CA GLY A 116 -6.45 -4.06 -5.85
C GLY A 116 -5.59 -5.12 -6.52
#